data_AF-A0AAW8CLJ8-F1
#
_entry.id   AF-A0AAW8CLJ8-F1
#
_cell.length_a   1.000
_cell.length_b   1.000
_cell.length_c   1.000
_cell.angle_alpha   90.00
_cell.angle_beta   90.00
_cell.angle_gamma   90.00
#
_symmetry.space_group_name_H-M   'P 1'
#
loop_
_entity.id
_entity.type
_entity.pdbx_description
1 polymer ?
#
loop_
_entity_poly.entity_id
_entity_poly.type
_entity_poly.pdbx_seq_one_letter_code
_entity_poly.pdbx_strand_id
1 'polypeptide(L)'
;MLKCFFYWIVLCLLLTLMSKILGEDVTAVLFLLFLVFGGCYGIWEKIKNRKQEKVLEKTIKPFKTEPRNKSDKSQSILEAKPTQSIFEPKPEPKPEIIKEPKKVKTVLKQSTINRDVIEFDYVDYHGNPTRRKVRVREVDETYLEGYDLNRRDTRTFKIERIGDEIIELETGLISTKEDWLRDNYDIELDDYLNYEYKEPTLEVCFTGFKKADREGLELDTELTGEFIIRKSVTQNLDILVCGSNAGPTKKAQAERQGAIIYSEEEFRDIYLQD
;
A
#
# COMPACT_ATOMS: atom_id res chain seq x y z
N MET A 1 10.42 -19.66 21.86
CA MET A 1 11.03 -20.21 23.10
C MET A 1 12.44 -20.75 22.89
N LEU A 2 12.71 -21.55 21.86
CA LEU A 2 14.04 -22.14 21.63
C LEU A 2 15.16 -21.09 21.40
N LYS A 3 14.85 -19.97 20.72
CA LYS A 3 15.80 -18.87 20.48
C LYS A 3 16.24 -18.19 21.79
N CYS A 4 15.32 -17.92 22.72
CA CYS A 4 15.63 -17.29 24.01
C CYS A 4 16.51 -18.18 24.90
N PHE A 5 16.32 -19.50 24.83
CA PHE A 5 17.14 -20.48 25.56
C PHE A 5 18.58 -20.50 25.04
N PHE A 6 18.77 -20.38 23.72
CA PHE A 6 20.08 -20.32 23.10
C PHE A 6 20.87 -19.06 23.51
N TYR A 7 20.20 -17.89 23.53
CA TYR A 7 20.81 -16.64 24.00
C TYR A 7 21.26 -16.70 25.46
N TRP A 8 20.49 -17.37 26.33
CA TRP A 8 20.86 -17.56 27.74
C TRP A 8 22.11 -18.43 27.91
N ILE A 9 22.22 -19.52 27.13
CA ILE A 9 23.41 -20.38 27.16
C ILE A 9 24.65 -19.61 26.70
N VAL A 10 24.54 -18.87 25.59
CA VAL A 10 25.65 -18.08 25.05
C VAL A 10 26.08 -16.98 26.03
N LEU A 11 25.12 -16.30 26.67
CA LEU A 11 25.41 -15.27 27.67
C LEU A 11 26.11 -15.86 28.90
N CYS A 12 25.68 -17.02 29.41
CA CYS A 12 26.35 -17.69 30.52
C CYS A 12 27.78 -18.10 30.16
N LEU A 13 28.01 -18.61 28.95
CA LEU A 13 29.36 -18.94 28.48
C LEU A 13 30.26 -17.70 28.35
N LEU A 14 29.72 -16.56 27.90
CA LEU A 14 30.46 -15.30 27.85
C LEU A 14 30.80 -14.76 29.24
N LEU A 15 29.86 -14.80 30.19
CA LEU A 15 30.10 -14.34 31.56
C LEU A 15 31.16 -15.18 32.28
N THR A 16 31.14 -16.50 32.10
CA THR A 16 32.17 -17.40 32.65
C THR A 16 33.55 -17.21 32.03
N LEU A 17 33.62 -16.73 30.78
CA LEU A 17 34.88 -16.35 30.15
C LEU A 17 35.40 -15.02 30.69
N MET A 18 34.50 -14.04 30.87
CA MET A 18 34.84 -12.71 31.38
C MET A 18 35.26 -12.72 32.86
N SER A 19 34.73 -13.63 33.67
CA SER A 19 35.16 -13.78 35.08
C SER A 19 36.62 -14.18 35.23
N LYS A 20 37.18 -14.91 34.26
CA LYS A 20 38.61 -15.26 34.24
C LYS A 20 39.52 -14.08 33.89
N ILE A 21 39.00 -13.06 33.22
CA ILE A 21 39.77 -11.92 32.72
C ILE A 21 39.66 -10.72 33.66
N LEU A 22 38.47 -10.44 34.19
CA LEU A 22 38.16 -9.21 34.93
C LEU A 22 37.96 -9.41 36.44
N GLY A 23 37.99 -10.67 36.92
CA GLY A 23 37.72 -11.01 38.31
C GLY A 23 36.25 -11.21 38.62
N GLU A 24 35.97 -11.95 39.70
CA GLU A 24 34.62 -12.39 40.06
C GLU A 24 33.71 -11.22 40.45
N ASP A 25 34.25 -10.23 41.15
CA ASP A 25 33.50 -9.06 41.64
C ASP A 25 32.95 -8.19 40.50
N VAL A 26 33.75 -7.95 39.46
CA VAL A 26 33.34 -7.13 38.31
C VAL A 26 32.27 -7.86 37.49
N THR A 27 32.39 -9.18 37.39
CA THR A 27 31.45 -10.01 36.63
C THR A 27 30.07 -10.07 37.32
N ALA A 28 30.05 -10.12 38.66
CA ALA A 28 28.82 -10.07 39.43
C ALA A 28 28.06 -8.74 39.24
N VAL A 29 28.79 -7.62 39.18
CA VAL A 29 28.18 -6.30 38.94
C VAL A 29 27.59 -6.20 37.53
N LEU A 30 28.30 -6.69 36.50
CA LEU A 30 27.80 -6.70 35.13
C LEU A 30 26.56 -7.59 34.97
N PHE A 31 26.49 -8.72 35.67
CA PHE A 31 25.32 -9.59 35.68
C PHE A 31 24.10 -8.93 36.33
N LEU A 32 24.29 -8.21 37.45
CA LEU A 32 23.21 -7.47 38.10
C LEU A 32 22.68 -6.33 37.22
N LEU A 33 23.56 -5.60 36.53
CA LEU A 33 23.15 -4.59 35.55
C LEU A 33 22.32 -5.23 34.42
N PHE A 34 22.75 -6.38 33.89
CA PHE A 34 22.03 -7.08 32.85
C PHE A 34 20.64 -7.56 33.29
N LEU A 35 20.45 -8.01 34.54
CA LEU A 35 19.13 -8.36 35.06
C LEU A 35 18.19 -7.15 35.18
N VAL A 36 18.73 -6.00 35.57
CA VAL A 36 17.97 -4.74 35.65
C VAL A 36 17.55 -4.27 34.24
N PHE A 37 18.46 -4.28 33.27
CA PHE A 37 18.17 -3.87 31.90
C PHE A 37 17.32 -4.90 31.13
N GLY A 38 17.56 -6.20 31.34
CA GLY A 38 16.79 -7.30 30.74
C GLY A 38 15.34 -7.36 31.24
N GLY A 39 15.11 -7.04 32.52
CA GLY A 39 13.77 -6.88 33.08
C GLY A 39 12.97 -5.74 32.43
N CYS A 40 13.64 -4.64 32.09
CA CYS A 40 13.03 -3.53 31.35
C CYS A 40 12.71 -3.89 29.88
N TYR A 41 13.55 -4.71 29.24
CA TYR A 41 13.36 -5.11 27.84
C TYR A 41 12.09 -5.97 27.64
N GLY A 42 11.85 -6.93 28.54
CA GLY A 42 10.64 -7.77 28.48
C GLY A 42 9.33 -7.01 28.73
N ILE A 43 9.37 -5.95 29.54
CA ILE A 43 8.22 -5.06 29.76
C ILE A 43 7.96 -4.20 28.50
N TRP A 44 9.03 -3.75 27.83
CA TRP A 44 8.94 -2.95 26.61
C TRP A 44 8.37 -3.73 25.42
N GLU A 45 8.79 -4.99 25.23
CA GLU A 45 8.29 -5.87 24.17
C GLU A 45 6.79 -6.19 24.34
N LYS A 46 6.34 -6.40 25.59
CA LYS A 46 4.93 -6.63 25.94
C LYS A 46 4.04 -5.39 25.77
N ILE A 47 4.63 -4.19 25.77
CA ILE A 47 3.91 -2.94 25.47
C ILE A 47 3.77 -2.73 23.96
N LYS A 48 4.79 -3.10 23.16
CA LYS A 48 4.75 -3.03 21.68
C LYS A 48 3.65 -3.93 21.10
N ASN A 49 3.55 -5.18 21.56
CA ASN A 49 2.57 -6.13 21.03
C ASN A 49 1.11 -5.80 21.39
N ARG A 50 0.86 -5.24 22.59
CA ARG A 50 -0.49 -4.78 22.99
C ARG A 50 -1.01 -3.59 22.18
N LYS A 51 -0.12 -2.81 21.54
CA LYS A 51 -0.53 -1.74 20.62
C LYS A 51 -0.98 -2.30 19.27
N GLN A 52 -0.36 -3.37 18.78
CA GLN A 52 -0.71 -3.96 17.48
C GLN A 52 -2.03 -4.74 17.51
N GLU A 53 -2.32 -5.51 18.58
CA GLU A 53 -3.61 -6.21 18.70
C GLU A 53 -4.82 -5.25 18.73
N LYS A 54 -4.68 -4.09 19.38
CA LYS A 54 -5.73 -3.05 19.42
C LYS A 54 -5.95 -2.34 18.08
N VAL A 55 -4.94 -2.32 17.20
CA VAL A 55 -5.07 -1.77 15.84
C VAL A 55 -5.80 -2.78 14.95
N LEU A 56 -5.48 -4.07 15.05
CA LEU A 56 -6.15 -5.12 14.28
C LEU A 56 -7.63 -5.29 14.66
N GLU A 57 -7.96 -5.22 15.95
CA GLU A 57 -9.35 -5.33 16.45
C GLU A 57 -10.23 -4.11 16.08
N LYS A 58 -9.61 -2.95 15.79
CA LYS A 58 -10.32 -1.75 15.34
C LYS A 58 -10.60 -1.77 13.83
N THR A 59 -9.80 -2.49 13.05
CA THR A 59 -9.95 -2.66 11.60
C THR A 59 -11.02 -3.70 11.24
N ILE A 60 -11.36 -4.61 12.17
CA ILE A 60 -12.38 -5.65 11.99
C ILE A 60 -13.60 -5.34 12.87
N LYS A 61 -14.38 -4.30 12.52
CA LYS A 61 -15.79 -4.19 12.93
C LYS A 61 -16.67 -4.04 11.69
N PRO A 62 -17.78 -4.79 11.60
CA PRO A 62 -18.53 -4.97 10.37
C PRO A 62 -19.21 -3.67 9.95
N PHE A 63 -19.05 -3.33 8.67
CA PHE A 63 -19.87 -2.35 7.97
C PHE A 63 -21.35 -2.71 8.18
N LYS A 64 -22.01 -1.98 9.07
CA LYS A 64 -23.46 -2.08 9.31
C LYS A 64 -24.16 -1.52 8.08
N THR A 65 -24.76 -2.40 7.29
CA THR A 65 -25.74 -2.04 6.26
C THR A 65 -27.01 -1.58 6.96
N GLU A 66 -27.38 -0.31 6.82
CA GLU A 66 -28.68 0.19 7.27
C GLU A 66 -29.72 0.01 6.14
N PRO A 67 -30.96 -0.45 6.45
CA PRO A 67 -31.91 -0.93 5.45
C PRO A 67 -32.65 0.23 4.77
N ARG A 68 -32.78 0.17 3.44
CA ARG A 68 -33.67 1.07 2.70
C ARG A 68 -35.08 0.49 2.69
N ASN A 69 -35.99 1.25 3.31
CA ASN A 69 -37.40 0.94 3.50
C ASN A 69 -38.18 0.97 2.17
N LYS A 70 -39.22 0.14 2.11
CA LYS A 70 -40.22 0.04 1.03
C LYS A 70 -41.29 1.13 1.19
N SER A 71 -41.76 1.65 0.05
CA SER A 71 -43.14 2.09 -0.23
C SER A 71 -43.20 2.38 -1.74
N ASP A 72 -43.80 1.50 -2.55
CA ASP A 72 -45.19 1.56 -3.05
C ASP A 72 -45.50 2.83 -3.88
N LYS A 73 -46.24 2.84 -4.99
CA LYS A 73 -46.70 1.90 -6.04
C LYS A 73 -47.47 2.81 -7.03
N SER A 74 -47.59 2.37 -8.30
CA SER A 74 -48.59 2.79 -9.31
C SER A 74 -48.25 4.05 -10.15
N GLN A 75 -48.58 4.19 -11.43
CA GLN A 75 -48.88 3.33 -12.59
C GLN A 75 -49.33 4.32 -13.71
N SER A 76 -48.92 4.11 -14.98
CA SER A 76 -49.63 4.38 -16.26
C SER A 76 -48.66 4.88 -17.36
N ILE A 77 -48.22 4.00 -18.28
CA ILE A 77 -48.63 3.81 -19.70
C ILE A 77 -48.72 5.12 -20.53
N LEU A 78 -47.85 5.31 -21.53
CA LEU A 78 -48.14 5.34 -22.98
C LEU A 78 -46.92 5.81 -23.81
N GLU A 79 -46.94 5.41 -25.08
CA GLU A 79 -45.89 5.34 -26.10
C GLU A 79 -45.40 6.71 -26.63
N ALA A 80 -44.15 6.77 -27.11
CA ALA A 80 -43.78 7.19 -28.49
C ALA A 80 -42.26 7.39 -28.67
N LYS A 81 -41.82 7.16 -29.92
CA LYS A 81 -40.47 7.03 -30.49
C LYS A 81 -39.79 8.41 -30.77
N PRO A 82 -38.59 8.51 -31.39
CA PRO A 82 -37.48 9.38 -30.97
C PRO A 82 -37.33 10.65 -31.83
N THR A 83 -36.61 11.68 -31.35
CA THR A 83 -36.01 12.71 -32.24
C THR A 83 -34.81 13.36 -31.56
N GLN A 84 -33.69 13.41 -32.29
CA GLN A 84 -32.43 14.08 -31.96
C GLN A 84 -32.57 15.61 -32.08
N SER A 85 -31.85 16.38 -31.27
CA SER A 85 -31.36 17.71 -31.69
C SER A 85 -30.17 18.18 -30.85
N ILE A 86 -29.14 18.62 -31.54
CA ILE A 86 -27.88 19.22 -31.10
C ILE A 86 -28.05 20.74 -31.03
N PHE A 87 -27.57 21.43 -29.98
CA PHE A 87 -26.70 22.63 -29.99
C PHE A 87 -26.67 23.37 -28.63
N GLU A 88 -25.49 23.29 -27.97
CA GLU A 88 -24.68 24.37 -27.34
C GLU A 88 -25.19 25.32 -26.20
N PRO A 89 -24.25 25.91 -25.42
CA PRO A 89 -24.35 26.06 -23.96
C PRO A 89 -24.52 27.51 -23.45
N LYS A 90 -24.74 27.65 -22.11
CA LYS A 90 -24.32 28.73 -21.16
C LYS A 90 -25.41 29.02 -20.09
N PRO A 91 -25.15 29.51 -18.84
CA PRO A 91 -23.91 29.70 -18.06
C PRO A 91 -23.88 28.95 -16.68
N GLU A 92 -22.70 28.96 -16.06
CA GLU A 92 -22.40 28.53 -14.67
C GLU A 92 -23.22 29.25 -13.58
N PRO A 93 -23.50 28.57 -12.44
CA PRO A 93 -23.61 29.20 -11.13
C PRO A 93 -22.46 28.77 -10.18
N LYS A 94 -21.82 29.77 -9.58
CA LYS A 94 -20.80 29.74 -8.51
C LYS A 94 -21.50 29.90 -7.14
N PRO A 95 -20.82 29.69 -6.01
CA PRO A 95 -20.54 28.42 -5.32
C PRO A 95 -21.41 28.22 -4.06
N GLU A 96 -21.80 26.99 -3.73
CA GLU A 96 -22.50 26.68 -2.47
C GLU A 96 -21.58 25.95 -1.47
N ILE A 97 -21.49 26.54 -0.27
CA ILE A 97 -20.58 26.23 0.83
C ILE A 97 -21.20 25.13 1.72
N ILE A 98 -20.58 23.94 1.82
CA ILE A 98 -20.86 22.98 2.92
C ILE A 98 -19.58 22.26 3.41
N LYS A 99 -19.00 22.83 4.48
CA LYS A 99 -18.53 22.25 5.77
C LYS A 99 -17.58 21.02 5.79
N GLU A 100 -16.34 21.30 6.23
CA GLU A 100 -15.32 20.36 6.73
C GLU A 100 -15.74 19.61 8.01
N PRO A 101 -15.39 18.32 8.18
CA PRO A 101 -15.40 17.67 9.49
C PRO A 101 -14.04 17.77 10.22
N LYS A 102 -14.16 17.96 11.54
CA LYS A 102 -13.12 18.40 12.50
C LYS A 102 -12.06 17.33 12.84
N LYS A 103 -10.85 17.86 13.07
CA LYS A 103 -9.62 17.27 13.64
C LYS A 103 -9.81 16.28 14.80
N VAL A 104 -9.06 15.18 14.75
CA VAL A 104 -8.56 14.48 15.94
C VAL A 104 -7.03 14.67 15.99
N LYS A 105 -6.55 15.25 17.09
CA LYS A 105 -5.13 15.58 17.33
C LYS A 105 -4.40 14.33 17.83
N THR A 106 -3.33 13.93 17.16
CA THR A 106 -2.28 13.09 17.74
C THR A 106 -0.97 13.87 17.69
N VAL A 107 -0.27 13.87 18.82
CA VAL A 107 0.84 14.76 19.17
C VAL A 107 2.07 14.48 18.30
N LEU A 108 2.57 15.52 17.61
CA LEU A 108 3.77 15.49 16.78
C LEU A 108 5.03 15.31 17.62
N LYS A 109 5.92 14.44 17.17
CA LYS A 109 7.36 14.75 17.16
C LYS A 109 7.59 15.37 15.78
N GLN A 110 7.87 16.67 15.74
CA GLN A 110 8.05 17.43 14.51
C GLN A 110 9.27 16.91 13.75
N SER A 111 9.08 15.99 12.80
CA SER A 111 9.88 16.01 11.58
C SER A 111 9.24 17.04 10.66
N THR A 112 10.06 17.93 10.14
CA THR A 112 9.70 19.07 9.31
C THR A 112 8.84 18.59 8.14
N ILE A 113 7.57 18.98 8.08
CA ILE A 113 6.74 18.76 6.87
C ILE A 113 7.38 19.62 5.79
N ASN A 114 8.32 19.04 5.05
CA ASN A 114 8.92 19.71 3.93
C ASN A 114 7.84 19.79 2.83
N ARG A 115 7.37 21.00 2.52
CA ARG A 115 6.35 21.24 1.50
C ARG A 115 6.96 21.40 0.11
N ASP A 116 8.19 20.92 -0.06
CA ASP A 116 8.95 21.08 -1.27
C ASP A 116 8.19 20.49 -2.46
N VAL A 117 8.26 21.25 -3.54
CA VAL A 117 7.83 20.78 -4.84
C VAL A 117 9.06 20.20 -5.51
N ILE A 118 9.06 18.89 -5.71
CA ILE A 118 10.14 18.20 -6.38
C ILE A 118 9.73 17.84 -7.80
N GLU A 119 10.71 17.71 -8.68
CA GLU A 119 10.58 17.21 -10.04
C GLU A 119 11.45 15.96 -10.23
N PHE A 120 10.86 14.91 -10.81
CA PHE A 120 11.52 13.61 -11.00
C PHE A 120 10.93 12.85 -12.21
N ASP A 121 11.69 11.91 -12.76
CA ASP A 121 11.17 10.94 -13.72
C ASP A 121 10.46 9.79 -13.01
N TYR A 122 9.39 9.28 -13.60
CA TYR A 122 8.59 8.20 -13.06
C TYR A 122 8.17 7.23 -14.14
N VAL A 123 8.46 5.95 -13.94
CA VAL A 123 8.02 4.88 -14.83
C VAL A 123 6.75 4.27 -14.27
N ASP A 124 5.66 4.29 -15.04
CA ASP A 124 4.42 3.63 -14.62
C ASP A 124 4.51 2.10 -14.73
N TYR A 125 3.44 1.40 -14.38
CA TYR A 125 3.42 -0.06 -14.42
C TYR A 125 3.52 -0.64 -15.83
N HIS A 126 3.17 0.13 -16.86
CA HIS A 126 3.32 -0.24 -18.26
C HIS A 126 4.73 0.01 -18.80
N GLY A 127 5.65 0.50 -17.95
CA GLY A 127 6.99 0.88 -18.37
C GLY A 127 7.05 2.25 -19.06
N ASN A 128 5.98 3.05 -19.05
CA ASN A 128 6.00 4.37 -19.68
C ASN A 128 6.64 5.42 -18.76
N PRO A 129 7.73 6.07 -19.20
CA PRO A 129 8.34 7.14 -18.43
C PRO A 129 7.54 8.44 -18.54
N THR A 130 7.43 9.17 -17.42
CA THR A 130 6.79 10.48 -17.33
C THR A 130 7.55 11.39 -16.38
N ARG A 131 7.73 12.67 -16.72
CA ARG A 131 8.27 13.67 -15.79
C ARG A 131 7.16 14.20 -14.88
N ARG A 132 7.39 14.20 -13.56
CA ARG A 132 6.40 14.59 -12.54
C ARG A 132 6.89 15.75 -11.71
N LYS A 133 5.98 16.66 -11.39
CA LYS A 133 6.16 17.76 -10.44
C LYS A 133 5.19 17.53 -9.28
N VAL A 134 5.73 17.26 -8.10
CA VAL A 134 4.93 16.81 -6.96
C VAL A 134 5.25 17.66 -5.75
N ARG A 135 4.20 18.25 -5.16
CA ARG A 135 4.30 18.81 -3.81
C ARG A 135 4.16 17.65 -2.84
N VAL A 136 5.26 17.31 -2.17
CA VAL A 136 5.31 16.16 -1.29
C VAL A 136 4.46 16.42 -0.03
N ARG A 137 3.78 15.39 0.46
CA ARG A 137 2.98 15.45 1.68
C ARG A 137 3.49 14.47 2.72
N GLU A 138 3.70 13.23 2.32
CA GLU A 138 4.12 12.14 3.17
C GLU A 138 5.00 11.19 2.36
N VAL A 139 6.00 10.63 3.00
CA VAL A 139 6.86 9.59 2.42
C VAL A 139 7.00 8.51 3.48
N ASP A 140 6.75 7.27 3.07
CA ASP A 140 7.04 6.07 3.85
C ASP A 140 8.15 5.24 3.17
N GLU A 141 8.38 4.01 3.62
CA GLU A 141 9.43 3.14 3.10
C GLU A 141 9.23 2.72 1.63
N THR A 142 7.99 2.75 1.13
CA THR A 142 7.62 2.22 -0.21
C THR A 142 7.07 3.31 -1.13
N TYR A 143 6.42 4.33 -0.58
CA TYR A 143 5.60 5.27 -1.30
C TYR A 143 5.86 6.72 -0.90
N LEU A 144 5.81 7.59 -1.91
CA LEU A 144 5.70 9.03 -1.78
C LEU A 144 4.27 9.45 -2.12
N GLU A 145 3.55 10.04 -1.17
CA GLU A 145 2.26 10.69 -1.41
C GLU A 145 2.46 12.20 -1.60
N GLY A 146 1.84 12.74 -2.65
CA GLY A 146 1.89 14.18 -2.87
C GLY A 146 0.80 14.67 -3.81
N TYR A 147 0.69 15.99 -3.92
CA TYR A 147 -0.16 16.62 -4.92
C TYR A 147 0.62 16.74 -6.23
N ASP A 148 0.23 15.95 -7.23
CA ASP A 148 0.80 15.96 -8.58
C ASP A 148 0.31 17.21 -9.32
N LEU A 149 1.22 18.13 -9.65
CA LEU A 149 0.89 19.39 -10.33
C LEU A 149 0.56 19.17 -11.81
N ASN A 150 1.12 18.13 -12.44
CA ASN A 150 0.82 17.80 -13.84
C ASN A 150 -0.62 17.29 -13.97
N ARG A 151 -1.05 16.41 -13.05
CA ARG A 151 -2.39 15.81 -13.05
C ARG A 151 -3.43 16.59 -12.24
N ARG A 152 -2.99 17.55 -11.42
CA ARG A 152 -3.83 18.36 -10.52
C ARG A 152 -4.65 17.51 -9.54
N ASP A 153 -4.02 16.48 -9.00
CA ASP A 153 -4.66 15.52 -8.08
C ASP A 153 -3.66 14.97 -7.06
N THR A 154 -4.16 14.46 -5.93
CA THR A 154 -3.32 13.74 -4.95
C THR A 154 -3.03 12.34 -5.47
N ARG A 155 -1.75 11.95 -5.48
CA ARG A 155 -1.30 10.65 -5.98
C ARG A 155 -0.21 10.06 -5.10
N THR A 156 -0.11 8.75 -5.16
CA THR A 156 0.92 7.96 -4.51
C THR A 156 1.87 7.40 -5.57
N PHE A 157 3.17 7.57 -5.36
CA PHE A 157 4.24 7.14 -6.26
C PHE A 157 5.08 6.10 -5.54
N LYS A 158 5.28 4.93 -6.15
CA LYS A 158 6.18 3.92 -5.59
C LYS A 158 7.62 4.39 -5.75
N ILE A 159 8.38 4.46 -4.65
CA ILE A 159 9.72 5.05 -4.59
C ILE A 159 10.69 4.36 -5.55
N GLU A 160 10.62 3.04 -5.66
CA GLU A 160 11.46 2.24 -6.57
C GLU A 160 11.33 2.69 -8.05
N ARG A 161 10.16 3.21 -8.45
CA ARG A 161 9.84 3.62 -9.83
C ARG A 161 10.16 5.09 -10.10
N ILE A 162 10.56 5.83 -9.08
CA ILE A 162 11.08 7.18 -9.23
C ILE A 162 12.52 7.07 -9.73
N GLY A 163 12.84 7.84 -10.76
CA GLY A 163 14.18 7.96 -11.32
C GLY A 163 15.18 8.47 -10.27
N ASP A 164 16.45 8.26 -10.53
CA ASP A 164 17.51 8.57 -9.56
C ASP A 164 17.69 10.08 -9.32
N GLU A 165 17.35 10.92 -10.29
CA GLU A 165 17.46 12.37 -10.18
C GLU A 165 16.21 12.99 -9.53
N ILE A 166 16.41 13.71 -8.42
CA ILE A 166 15.39 14.56 -7.80
C ILE A 166 15.84 16.02 -7.92
N ILE A 167 14.94 16.87 -8.43
CA ILE A 167 15.15 18.32 -8.50
C ILE A 167 14.19 19.02 -7.53
N GLU A 168 14.72 19.73 -6.53
CA GLU A 168 13.93 20.63 -5.70
C GLU A 168 13.63 21.92 -6.48
N LEU A 169 12.37 22.19 -6.82
CA LEU A 169 12.03 23.31 -7.70
C LEU A 169 12.18 24.69 -7.06
N GLU A 170 12.16 24.78 -5.73
CA GLU A 170 12.35 26.05 -5.03
C GLU A 170 13.82 26.49 -5.06
N THR A 171 14.74 25.56 -4.78
CA THR A 171 16.18 25.82 -4.68
C THR A 171 16.92 25.60 -6.00
N GLY A 172 16.36 24.77 -6.89
CA GLY A 172 17.04 24.26 -8.08
C GLY A 172 18.11 23.21 -7.77
N LEU A 173 18.18 22.72 -6.53
CA LEU A 173 19.13 21.70 -6.13
C LEU A 173 18.79 20.37 -6.81
N ILE A 174 19.83 19.70 -7.31
CA ILE A 174 19.74 18.37 -7.88
C ILE A 174 20.45 17.41 -6.93
N SER A 175 19.76 16.37 -6.51
CA SER A 175 20.28 15.32 -5.64
C SER A 175 19.90 13.95 -6.18
N THR A 176 20.59 12.92 -5.71
CA THR A 176 20.13 11.54 -5.92
C THR A 176 18.85 11.32 -5.12
N LYS A 177 18.05 10.34 -5.54
CA LYS A 177 16.85 9.91 -4.84
C LYS A 177 17.19 9.47 -3.42
N GLU A 178 18.26 8.71 -3.24
CA GLU A 178 18.70 8.19 -1.96
C GLU A 178 19.16 9.31 -1.02
N ASP A 179 19.94 10.27 -1.50
CA ASP A 179 20.37 11.40 -0.68
C ASP A 179 19.19 12.29 -0.32
N TRP A 180 18.29 12.58 -1.27
CA TRP A 180 17.08 13.35 -0.99
C TRP A 180 16.20 12.67 0.07
N LEU A 181 16.00 11.36 -0.03
CA LEU A 181 15.23 10.60 0.94
C LEU A 181 15.90 10.65 2.32
N ARG A 182 17.22 10.42 2.40
CA ARG A 182 17.97 10.44 3.67
C ARG A 182 17.97 11.81 4.34
N ASP A 183 18.11 12.88 3.56
CA ASP A 183 18.21 14.24 4.08
C ASP A 183 16.85 14.78 4.55
N ASN A 184 15.76 14.35 3.91
CA ASN A 184 14.42 14.86 4.17
C ASN A 184 13.54 13.93 5.02
N TYR A 185 13.84 12.62 5.05
CA TYR A 185 13.02 11.60 5.70
C TYR A 185 13.89 10.60 6.46
N ASP A 186 13.42 10.19 7.65
CA ASP A 186 14.10 9.21 8.51
C ASP A 186 13.82 7.78 8.01
N ILE A 187 14.22 7.49 6.77
CA ILE A 187 14.02 6.18 6.12
C ILE A 187 15.34 5.40 6.24
N GLU A 188 15.31 4.25 6.92
CA GLU A 188 16.44 3.32 6.95
C GLU A 188 16.58 2.65 5.57
N LEU A 189 17.46 3.22 4.73
CA LEU A 189 17.72 2.75 3.35
C LEU A 189 18.37 1.35 3.27
N ASP A 190 18.74 0.74 4.39
CA ASP A 190 19.36 -0.59 4.44
C ASP A 190 18.40 -1.69 3.96
N ASP A 191 17.08 -1.54 4.18
CA ASP A 191 16.05 -2.45 3.63
C ASP A 191 15.76 -2.17 2.14
N TYR A 192 15.95 -0.92 1.69
CA TYR A 192 15.72 -0.51 0.30
C TYR A 192 16.85 -0.97 -0.64
N LEU A 193 18.12 -0.87 -0.21
CA LEU A 193 19.27 -1.35 -0.99
C LEU A 193 19.39 -2.87 -1.01
N ASN A 194 18.85 -3.55 -0.01
CA ASN A 194 18.71 -5.01 0.02
C ASN A 194 17.38 -5.50 -0.53
N TYR A 195 16.56 -4.61 -1.12
CA TYR A 195 15.32 -4.99 -1.76
C TYR A 195 15.65 -5.77 -3.04
N GLU A 196 15.52 -7.09 -2.97
CA GLU A 196 15.59 -7.95 -4.13
C GLU A 196 14.54 -7.46 -5.13
N TYR A 197 15.00 -6.97 -6.29
CA TYR A 197 14.12 -6.54 -7.37
C TYR A 197 13.26 -7.73 -7.78
N LYS A 198 12.04 -7.79 -7.25
CA LYS A 198 11.05 -8.73 -7.73
C LYS A 198 10.57 -8.23 -9.08
N GLU A 199 10.75 -9.05 -10.10
CA GLU A 199 10.11 -8.85 -11.39
C GLU A 199 8.63 -8.47 -11.17
N PRO A 200 8.10 -7.51 -11.94
CA PRO A 200 6.76 -6.99 -11.72
C PRO A 200 5.76 -8.15 -11.74
N THR A 201 5.16 -8.40 -10.59
CA THR A 201 4.11 -9.41 -10.42
C THR A 201 2.83 -8.90 -11.04
N LEU A 202 2.24 -9.69 -11.94
CA LEU A 202 1.07 -9.29 -12.72
C LEU A 202 -0.16 -9.18 -11.81
N GLU A 203 -0.93 -8.10 -11.93
CA GLU A 203 -2.20 -7.94 -11.22
C GLU A 203 -3.32 -8.70 -11.93
N VAL A 204 -3.93 -9.67 -11.24
CA VAL A 204 -5.04 -10.48 -11.76
C VAL A 204 -6.32 -10.24 -10.96
N CYS A 205 -7.46 -10.17 -11.65
CA CYS A 205 -8.77 -10.08 -11.02
C CYS A 205 -9.70 -11.15 -11.58
N PHE A 206 -10.35 -11.90 -10.69
CA PHE A 206 -11.36 -12.88 -11.05
C PHE A 206 -12.76 -12.28 -10.97
N THR A 207 -13.57 -12.48 -12.01
CA THR A 207 -14.97 -12.02 -12.04
C THR A 207 -15.91 -13.07 -12.61
N GLY A 208 -17.13 -13.13 -12.10
CA GLY A 208 -18.16 -14.04 -12.64
C GLY A 208 -18.08 -15.50 -12.19
N PHE A 209 -17.30 -15.78 -11.15
CA PHE A 209 -17.15 -17.12 -10.58
C PHE A 209 -18.08 -17.33 -9.39
N LYS A 210 -18.48 -18.58 -9.16
CA LYS A 210 -19.08 -18.98 -7.87
C LYS A 210 -18.00 -18.86 -6.78
N LYS A 211 -18.43 -18.75 -5.54
CA LYS A 211 -17.52 -18.52 -4.41
C LYS A 211 -16.42 -19.59 -4.31
N ALA A 212 -16.80 -20.87 -4.38
CA ALA A 212 -15.86 -21.98 -4.27
C ALA A 212 -14.86 -22.01 -5.43
N ASP A 213 -15.35 -21.89 -6.68
CA ASP A 213 -14.51 -21.88 -7.88
C ASP A 213 -13.51 -20.72 -7.86
N ARG A 214 -13.96 -19.55 -7.41
CA ARG A 214 -13.11 -18.37 -7.24
C ARG A 214 -12.02 -18.59 -6.19
N GLU A 215 -12.37 -19.15 -5.04
CA GLU A 215 -11.40 -19.43 -3.97
C GLU A 215 -10.34 -20.45 -4.42
N GLY A 216 -10.74 -21.46 -5.20
CA GLY A 216 -9.80 -22.42 -5.81
C GLY A 216 -8.84 -21.75 -6.80
N LEU A 217 -9.38 -20.96 -7.74
CA LEU A 217 -8.55 -20.20 -8.70
C LEU A 217 -7.60 -19.22 -8.01
N GLU A 218 -8.08 -18.50 -6.99
CA GLU A 218 -7.25 -17.56 -6.22
C GLU A 218 -6.10 -18.32 -5.53
N LEU A 219 -6.37 -19.49 -4.96
CA LEU A 219 -5.35 -20.32 -4.32
C LEU A 219 -4.35 -20.91 -5.33
N ASP A 220 -4.81 -21.49 -6.44
CA ASP A 220 -3.95 -22.03 -7.50
C ASP A 220 -3.01 -20.94 -8.04
N THR A 221 -3.55 -19.72 -8.22
CA THR A 221 -2.80 -18.58 -8.73
C THR A 221 -1.83 -18.00 -7.69
N GLU A 222 -2.18 -17.98 -6.41
CA GLU A 222 -1.26 -17.59 -5.33
C GLU A 222 -0.08 -18.54 -5.21
N LEU A 223 -0.28 -19.84 -5.50
CA LEU A 223 0.78 -20.85 -5.42
C LEU A 223 1.88 -20.66 -6.47
N THR A 224 1.61 -20.02 -7.62
CA THR A 224 2.64 -19.73 -8.62
C THR A 224 3.62 -18.66 -8.14
N GLY A 225 3.17 -17.76 -7.26
CA GLY A 225 3.97 -16.64 -6.74
C GLY A 225 4.21 -15.50 -7.74
N GLU A 226 3.65 -15.58 -8.95
CA GLU A 226 3.87 -14.62 -10.05
C GLU A 226 2.83 -13.49 -10.09
N PHE A 227 1.71 -13.64 -9.37
CA PHE A 227 0.56 -12.77 -9.47
C PHE A 227 0.20 -12.06 -8.17
N ILE A 228 -0.34 -10.84 -8.30
CA ILE A 228 -1.05 -10.11 -7.24
C ILE A 228 -2.55 -10.21 -7.49
N ILE A 229 -3.28 -10.87 -6.61
CA ILE A 229 -4.72 -11.02 -6.73
C ILE A 229 -5.46 -9.75 -6.26
N ARG A 230 -6.31 -9.21 -7.12
CA ARG A 230 -7.16 -8.04 -6.87
C ARG A 230 -8.63 -8.41 -6.79
N LYS A 231 -9.34 -7.82 -5.82
CA LYS A 231 -10.80 -8.00 -5.64
C LYS A 231 -11.65 -7.21 -6.66
N SER A 232 -11.05 -6.20 -7.28
CA SER A 232 -11.70 -5.29 -8.22
C SER A 232 -10.76 -4.96 -9.37
N VAL A 233 -11.35 -4.50 -10.46
CA VAL A 233 -10.60 -3.97 -11.61
C VAL A 233 -9.92 -2.66 -11.16
N THR A 234 -8.61 -2.72 -10.89
CA THR A 234 -7.77 -1.59 -10.46
C THR A 234 -7.36 -0.76 -11.67
N GLN A 235 -6.67 0.38 -11.49
CA GLN A 235 -6.11 1.11 -12.62
C GLN A 235 -4.95 0.34 -13.28
N ASN A 236 -4.24 -0.48 -12.50
CA ASN A 236 -3.06 -1.21 -12.93
C ASN A 236 -3.35 -2.70 -13.17
N LEU A 237 -4.62 -3.05 -13.46
CA LEU A 237 -4.96 -4.44 -13.68
C LEU A 237 -4.31 -4.93 -14.97
N ASP A 238 -3.53 -6.01 -14.91
CA ASP A 238 -2.91 -6.61 -16.08
C ASP A 238 -3.84 -7.65 -16.72
N ILE A 239 -4.52 -8.46 -15.89
CA ILE A 239 -5.34 -9.59 -16.34
C ILE A 239 -6.72 -9.58 -15.66
N LEU A 240 -7.79 -9.68 -16.47
CA LEU A 240 -9.14 -9.99 -16.00
C LEU A 240 -9.54 -11.40 -16.44
N VAL A 241 -9.74 -12.30 -15.47
CA VAL A 241 -10.22 -13.65 -15.74
C VAL A 241 -11.74 -13.71 -15.55
N CYS A 242 -12.44 -14.20 -16.58
CA CYS A 242 -13.89 -14.16 -16.66
C CYS A 242 -14.52 -15.56 -16.57
N GLY A 243 -15.27 -15.79 -15.49
CA GLY A 243 -16.11 -16.96 -15.30
C GLY A 243 -17.49 -16.81 -15.96
N SER A 244 -18.29 -17.87 -15.84
CA SER A 244 -19.62 -18.00 -16.47
C SER A 244 -20.61 -16.86 -16.17
N ASN A 245 -20.50 -16.20 -15.02
CA ASN A 245 -21.39 -15.11 -14.59
C ASN A 245 -20.74 -13.72 -14.71
N ALA A 246 -19.72 -13.55 -15.56
CA ALA A 246 -19.00 -12.29 -15.67
C ALA A 246 -19.87 -11.19 -16.30
N GLY A 247 -20.26 -10.18 -15.51
CA GLY A 247 -21.05 -9.06 -15.96
C GLY A 247 -20.27 -8.08 -16.88
N PRO A 248 -20.97 -7.34 -17.76
CA PRO A 248 -20.34 -6.49 -18.80
C PRO A 248 -19.55 -5.32 -18.23
N THR A 249 -19.92 -4.81 -17.05
CA THR A 249 -19.32 -3.60 -16.45
C THR A 249 -17.82 -3.78 -16.17
N LYS A 250 -17.41 -4.91 -15.58
CA LYS A 250 -16.00 -5.17 -15.25
C LYS A 250 -15.18 -5.47 -16.50
N LYS A 251 -15.74 -6.21 -17.48
CA LYS A 251 -15.10 -6.46 -18.78
C LYS A 251 -14.81 -5.15 -19.50
N ALA A 252 -15.82 -4.30 -19.69
CA ALA A 252 -15.65 -3.01 -20.35
C ALA A 252 -14.69 -2.08 -19.59
N GLN A 253 -14.61 -2.17 -18.26
CA GLN A 253 -13.63 -1.42 -17.48
C GLN A 253 -12.21 -1.90 -17.74
N ALA A 254 -11.98 -3.22 -17.71
CA ALA A 254 -10.69 -3.83 -17.99
C ALA A 254 -10.22 -3.53 -19.42
N GLU A 255 -11.09 -3.65 -20.42
CA GLU A 255 -10.79 -3.29 -21.82
C GLU A 255 -10.34 -1.83 -21.96
N ARG A 256 -11.04 -0.89 -21.30
CA ARG A 256 -10.65 0.53 -21.33
C ARG A 256 -9.28 0.80 -20.70
N GLN A 257 -8.85 -0.04 -19.78
CA GLN A 257 -7.57 0.07 -19.09
C GLN A 257 -6.45 -0.72 -19.81
N GLY A 258 -6.78 -1.46 -20.87
CA GLY A 258 -5.83 -2.27 -21.61
C GLY A 258 -5.48 -3.60 -20.94
N ALA A 259 -6.26 -4.06 -19.97
CA ALA A 259 -6.05 -5.36 -19.33
C ALA A 259 -6.39 -6.49 -20.32
N ILE A 260 -5.59 -7.56 -20.28
CA ILE A 260 -5.82 -8.77 -21.08
C ILE A 260 -6.99 -9.52 -20.44
N ILE A 261 -7.92 -9.98 -21.27
CA ILE A 261 -9.12 -10.71 -20.81
C ILE A 261 -9.00 -12.17 -21.22
N TYR A 262 -9.06 -13.06 -20.23
CA TYR A 262 -9.09 -14.50 -20.43
C TYR A 262 -10.40 -15.10 -19.90
N SER A 263 -10.83 -16.19 -20.51
CA SER A 263 -11.71 -17.18 -19.88
C SER A 263 -10.95 -17.97 -18.81
N GLU A 264 -11.68 -18.72 -17.98
CA GLU A 264 -11.05 -19.62 -17.00
C GLU A 264 -10.11 -20.63 -17.65
N GLU A 265 -10.55 -21.25 -18.75
CA GLU A 265 -9.80 -22.28 -19.48
C GLU A 265 -8.50 -21.71 -20.05
N GLU A 266 -8.56 -20.58 -20.77
CA GLU A 266 -7.37 -19.92 -21.32
C GLU A 266 -6.39 -19.52 -20.23
N PHE A 267 -6.87 -18.98 -19.10
CA PHE A 267 -6.00 -18.58 -18.00
C PHE A 267 -5.30 -19.80 -17.37
N ARG A 268 -6.05 -20.89 -17.15
CA ARG A 268 -5.48 -22.14 -16.62
C ARG A 268 -4.44 -22.72 -17.56
N ASP A 269 -4.73 -22.76 -18.85
CA ASP A 269 -3.84 -23.34 -19.85
C ASP A 269 -2.53 -22.59 -20.01
N ILE A 270 -2.57 -21.26 -19.90
CA ILE A 270 -1.39 -20.42 -20.07
C ILE A 270 -0.56 -20.35 -18.78
N TYR A 271 -1.19 -20.30 -17.61
CA TYR A 271 -0.51 -19.92 -16.35
C TYR A 271 -0.55 -20.94 -15.22
N LEU A 272 -1.45 -21.93 -15.27
CA LEU A 272 -1.66 -22.87 -14.17
C LEU A 272 -1.41 -24.34 -14.56
N GLN A 273 -0.81 -24.58 -15.72
CA GLN A 273 -0.35 -25.92 -16.10
C GLN A 273 1.10 -26.12 -15.62
N ASP A 274 1.31 -27.16 -14.80
CA ASP A 274 2.61 -27.76 -14.50
C ASP A 274 3.03 -28.75 -15.61
#